data_AF-A0A521ED82-F1
#
_entry.id   AF-A0A521ED82-F1
#
_cell.length_a   1.000
_cell.length_b   1.000
_cell.length_c   1.000
_cell.angle_alpha   90.00
_cell.angle_beta   90.00
_cell.angle_gamma   90.00
#
_symmetry.space_group_name_H-M   'P 1'
#
loop_
_entity.id
_entity.type
_entity.pdbx_description
1 polymer ?
#
loop_
_entity_poly.entity_id
_entity_poly.type
_entity_poly.pdbx_seq_one_letter_code
_entity_poly.pdbx_strand_id
1 'polypeptide(L)'
;MKKMSFLVLFLCFIFYAEGFAQCEIKNRVQADGSMIYYFEPAAFYTTKSKSLKINIVTDKEHYFVALQPTPFPEKKVGKKIKEDLIIHLADNKTYNLAHYDTQY
;
A
#
# COMPACT_ATOMS: atom_id res chain seq x y z
N MET A 1 47.29 11.62 -13.43
CA MET A 1 46.04 12.40 -13.27
C MET A 1 44.82 11.75 -13.94
N LYS A 2 44.89 11.30 -15.21
CA LYS A 2 43.75 10.65 -15.90
C LYS A 2 43.18 9.39 -15.22
N LYS A 3 44.02 8.57 -14.56
CA LYS A 3 43.59 7.32 -13.87
C LYS A 3 42.74 7.58 -12.62
N MET A 4 43.04 8.62 -11.84
CA MET A 4 42.22 8.99 -10.66
C MET A 4 40.86 9.56 -11.05
N SER A 5 40.78 10.27 -12.17
CA SER A 5 39.51 10.82 -12.68
C SER A 5 38.50 9.74 -13.07
N PHE A 6 38.97 8.62 -13.64
CA PHE A 6 38.11 7.49 -13.99
C PHE A 6 37.58 6.75 -12.75
N LEU A 7 38.42 6.61 -11.72
CA LEU A 7 38.04 5.98 -10.46
C LEU A 7 36.93 6.77 -9.75
N VAL A 8 37.06 8.10 -9.71
CA VAL A 8 36.05 8.99 -9.13
C VAL A 8 34.74 8.93 -9.91
N LEU A 9 34.80 8.91 -11.25
CA LEU A 9 33.60 8.78 -12.09
C LEU A 9 32.88 7.44 -11.84
N PHE A 10 33.66 6.35 -11.72
CA PHE A 10 33.14 5.01 -11.44
C PHE A 10 32.51 4.91 -10.04
N LEU A 11 33.13 5.52 -9.03
CA LEU A 11 32.58 5.62 -7.68
C LEU A 11 31.27 6.42 -7.68
N CYS A 12 31.20 7.56 -8.37
CA CYS A 12 29.95 8.32 -8.52
C CYS A 12 28.83 7.47 -9.14
N PHE A 13 29.11 6.70 -10.19
CA PHE A 13 28.11 5.82 -10.81
C PHE A 13 27.59 4.72 -9.87
N ILE A 14 28.43 4.18 -8.99
CA ILE A 14 28.03 3.17 -8.00
C ILE A 14 27.13 3.79 -6.92
N PHE A 15 27.42 5.02 -6.48
CA PHE A 15 26.60 5.71 -5.47
C PHE A 15 25.27 6.27 -6.01
N TYR A 16 25.12 6.44 -7.34
CA TYR A 16 23.84 6.78 -7.97
C TYR A 16 22.92 5.57 -8.19
N ALA A 17 23.35 4.35 -7.87
CA ALA A 17 22.54 3.15 -8.02
C ALA A 17 21.50 2.95 -6.91
N GLU A 18 21.42 3.85 -5.94
CA GLU A 18 20.36 3.85 -4.93
C GLU A 18 19.17 4.68 -5.43
N GLY A 19 18.02 4.03 -5.65
CA GLY A 19 16.75 4.76 -5.63
C GLY A 19 15.67 4.37 -6.64
N PHE A 20 15.46 3.08 -6.95
CA PHE A 20 14.20 2.65 -7.57
C PHE A 20 13.53 1.55 -6.76
N ALA A 21 13.22 1.85 -5.48
CA ALA A 21 12.16 1.14 -4.78
C ALA A 21 10.79 1.68 -5.24
N GLN A 22 10.59 1.76 -6.56
CA GLN A 22 9.30 2.16 -7.12
C GLN A 22 8.40 0.93 -7.09
N CYS A 23 7.34 0.98 -6.28
CA CYS A 23 6.34 -0.08 -6.24
C CYS A 23 5.76 -0.29 -7.65
N GLU A 24 5.75 -1.54 -8.11
CA GLU A 24 5.15 -1.89 -9.41
C GLU A 24 3.63 -1.68 -9.34
N ILE A 25 3.11 -0.80 -10.20
CA ILE A 25 1.67 -0.57 -10.33
C ILE A 25 1.09 -1.63 -11.27
N LYS A 26 0.22 -2.48 -10.73
CA LYS A 26 -0.52 -3.48 -11.50
C LYS A 26 -1.93 -2.98 -11.76
N ASN A 27 -2.60 -3.58 -12.75
CA ASN A 27 -4.00 -3.32 -13.03
C ASN A 27 -4.80 -4.62 -13.15
N ARG A 28 -6.10 -4.55 -12.87
CA ARG A 28 -7.06 -5.65 -13.14
C ARG A 28 -8.43 -5.08 -13.46
N VAL A 29 -9.21 -5.83 -14.23
CA VAL A 29 -10.62 -5.53 -14.50
C VAL A 29 -11.48 -6.27 -13.47
N GLN A 30 -12.39 -5.56 -12.82
CA GLN A 30 -13.35 -6.11 -11.86
C GLN A 30 -14.53 -6.77 -12.58
N ALA A 31 -15.35 -7.52 -11.85
CA ALA A 31 -16.49 -8.25 -12.40
C ALA A 31 -17.56 -7.34 -13.05
N ASP A 32 -17.64 -6.08 -12.63
CA ASP A 32 -18.50 -5.04 -13.19
C ASP A 32 -17.92 -4.34 -14.43
N GLY A 33 -16.72 -4.74 -14.87
CA GLY A 33 -16.01 -4.15 -16.01
C GLY A 33 -15.16 -2.92 -15.68
N SER A 34 -15.16 -2.44 -14.43
CA SER A 34 -14.30 -1.33 -14.00
C SER A 34 -12.83 -1.75 -13.91
N MET A 35 -11.91 -0.83 -14.22
CA MET A 35 -10.47 -1.07 -14.13
C MET A 35 -9.90 -0.46 -12.85
N ILE A 36 -9.18 -1.26 -12.07
CA ILE A 36 -8.47 -0.79 -10.88
C ILE A 36 -6.97 -0.96 -11.02
N TYR A 37 -6.22 -0.05 -10.39
CA TYR A 37 -4.77 -0.06 -10.27
C TYR A 37 -4.40 -0.30 -8.82
N TYR A 38 -3.37 -1.11 -8.59
CA TYR A 38 -2.99 -1.48 -7.23
C TYR A 38 -1.50 -1.80 -7.14
N PHE A 39 -0.97 -1.66 -5.92
CA PHE A 39 0.30 -2.27 -5.54
C PHE A 39 0.04 -3.64 -4.92
N GLU A 40 1.01 -4.55 -5.07
CA GLU A 40 0.96 -5.84 -4.39
C GLU A 40 0.84 -5.65 -2.87
N PRO A 41 -0.04 -6.41 -2.18
CA PRO A 41 -0.20 -6.32 -0.73
C PRO A 41 1.10 -6.58 0.03
N ALA A 42 1.54 -5.57 0.78
CA ALA A 42 2.71 -5.66 1.64
C ALA A 42 2.30 -6.11 3.04
N ALA A 43 3.15 -6.90 3.69
CA ALA A 43 2.94 -7.30 5.08
C ALA A 43 3.15 -6.09 6.01
N PHE A 44 2.10 -5.68 6.71
CA PHE A 44 2.16 -4.63 7.71
C PHE A 44 2.40 -5.20 9.11
N TYR A 45 1.74 -6.32 9.43
CA TYR A 45 1.90 -7.00 10.71
C TYR A 45 1.73 -8.51 10.53
N THR A 46 2.63 -9.32 11.11
CA THR A 46 2.56 -10.79 11.01
C THR A 46 2.97 -11.43 12.33
N THR A 47 2.19 -12.41 12.78
CA THR A 47 2.47 -13.31 13.91
C THR A 47 2.30 -14.75 13.46
N LYS A 48 2.51 -15.73 14.36
CA LYS A 48 2.32 -17.16 14.03
C LYS A 48 0.89 -17.52 13.61
N SER A 49 -0.12 -16.78 14.05
CA SER A 49 -1.54 -17.13 13.84
C SER A 49 -2.35 -16.05 13.12
N LYS A 50 -1.78 -14.86 12.92
CA LYS A 50 -2.47 -13.70 12.34
C LYS A 50 -1.54 -12.86 11.48
N SER A 51 -2.05 -12.28 10.40
CA SER A 51 -1.36 -11.26 9.63
C SER A 51 -2.31 -10.16 9.16
N LEU A 52 -1.77 -8.98 8.90
CA LEU A 52 -2.43 -7.87 8.23
C LEU A 52 -1.53 -7.46 7.07
N LYS A 53 -2.04 -7.62 5.85
CA LYS A 53 -1.44 -7.02 4.66
C LYS A 53 -2.19 -5.75 4.29
N ILE A 54 -1.49 -4.78 3.73
CA ILE A 54 -2.04 -3.50 3.31
C ILE A 54 -1.61 -3.22 1.88
N ASN A 55 -2.51 -2.67 1.08
CA ASN A 55 -2.16 -2.02 -0.18
C ASN A 55 -2.99 -0.77 -0.41
N ILE A 56 -2.54 0.03 -1.38
CA ILE A 56 -3.31 1.14 -1.94
C ILE A 56 -3.85 0.68 -3.29
N VAL A 57 -5.13 0.95 -3.52
CA VAL A 57 -5.87 0.66 -4.74
C VAL A 57 -6.50 1.96 -5.24
N THR A 58 -6.61 2.15 -6.55
CA THR A 58 -7.29 3.30 -7.14
C THR A 58 -8.07 2.89 -8.39
N ASP A 59 -9.22 3.50 -8.58
CA ASP A 59 -10.03 3.45 -9.81
C ASP A 59 -9.71 4.63 -10.77
N LYS A 60 -8.63 5.38 -10.50
CA LYS A 60 -8.20 6.67 -11.09
C LYS A 60 -8.89 7.92 -10.54
N GLU A 61 -10.05 7.80 -9.91
CA GLU A 61 -10.77 8.95 -9.34
C GLU A 61 -10.52 9.06 -7.84
N HIS A 62 -10.48 7.92 -7.15
CA HIS A 62 -10.34 7.80 -5.72
C HIS A 62 -9.19 6.86 -5.36
N TYR A 63 -8.61 7.09 -4.18
CA TYR A 63 -7.60 6.21 -3.60
C TYR A 63 -8.18 5.52 -2.37
N PHE A 64 -7.99 4.21 -2.31
CA PHE A 64 -8.49 3.35 -1.26
C PHE A 64 -7.32 2.65 -0.58
N VAL A 65 -7.36 2.62 0.76
CA VAL A 65 -6.46 1.79 1.54
C VAL A 65 -7.18 0.47 1.81
N ALA A 66 -6.65 -0.62 1.25
CA ALA A 66 -7.21 -1.95 1.42
C ALA A 66 -6.47 -2.69 2.55
N LEU A 67 -7.23 -3.11 3.55
CA LEU A 67 -6.77 -3.87 4.71
C LEU A 67 -7.14 -5.34 4.53
N GLN A 68 -6.15 -6.23 4.51
CA GLN A 68 -6.33 -7.67 4.27
C GLN A 68 -5.89 -8.47 5.50
N PRO A 69 -6.75 -8.61 6.52
CA PRO A 69 -6.47 -9.43 7.69
C PRO A 69 -6.55 -10.93 7.37
N THR A 70 -5.72 -11.73 8.03
CA THR A 70 -5.77 -13.20 8.01
C THR A 70 -5.64 -13.71 9.44
N PRO A 71 -6.52 -14.60 9.93
CA PRO A 71 -7.76 -15.01 9.25
C PRO A 71 -8.68 -13.80 9.05
N PHE A 72 -9.46 -13.82 7.96
CA PHE A 72 -10.42 -12.77 7.70
C PHE A 72 -11.47 -12.79 8.83
N PRO A 73 -11.83 -11.63 9.41
CA PRO A 73 -12.80 -11.58 10.48
C PRO A 73 -14.14 -12.17 10.00
N GLU A 74 -14.77 -12.96 10.85
CA GLU A 74 -16.09 -13.50 10.53
C GLU A 74 -17.10 -12.37 10.27
N LYS A 75 -18.03 -12.63 9.34
CA LYS A 75 -19.16 -11.74 9.04
C LYS A 75 -20.03 -11.58 10.26
N LYS A 76 -19.70 -10.58 11.10
CA LYS A 76 -20.56 -10.18 12.21
C LYS A 76 -21.84 -9.62 11.63
N VAL A 77 -22.90 -10.43 11.67
CA VAL A 77 -24.24 -10.04 11.24
C VAL A 77 -24.60 -8.72 11.93
N GLY A 78 -24.82 -7.66 11.14
CA GLY A 78 -25.40 -6.40 11.62
C GLY A 78 -24.46 -5.40 12.31
N LYS A 79 -23.13 -5.60 12.34
CA LYS A 79 -22.23 -4.60 12.94
C LYS A 79 -21.93 -3.46 11.95
N LYS A 80 -22.85 -2.50 11.84
CA LYS A 80 -22.60 -1.22 11.16
C LYS A 80 -21.66 -0.38 12.03
N ILE A 81 -20.55 0.10 11.51
CA ILE A 81 -19.72 1.09 12.23
C ILE A 81 -20.49 2.42 12.11
N LYS A 82 -21.02 2.88 13.24
CA LYS A 82 -21.88 4.07 13.32
C LYS A 82 -21.10 5.35 13.64
N GLU A 83 -19.83 5.20 13.96
CA GLU A 83 -18.95 6.27 14.41
C GLU A 83 -17.95 6.60 13.31
N ASP A 84 -17.52 7.87 13.28
CA ASP A 84 -16.51 8.34 12.35
C ASP A 84 -15.21 7.57 12.57
N LEU A 85 -14.71 6.90 11.53
CA LEU A 85 -13.44 6.20 11.57
C LEU A 85 -12.32 7.21 11.37
N ILE A 86 -11.39 7.24 12.33
CA ILE A 86 -10.25 8.16 12.33
C ILE A 86 -8.97 7.36 12.07
N ILE A 87 -8.23 7.75 11.04
CA ILE A 87 -6.90 7.20 10.74
C ILE A 87 -5.84 8.17 11.26
N HIS A 88 -4.94 7.67 12.09
CA HIS A 88 -3.72 8.36 12.51
C HIS A 88 -2.54 7.86 11.68
N LEU A 89 -1.91 8.77 10.94
CA LEU A 89 -0.68 8.49 10.20
C LEU A 89 0.55 8.68 11.11
N ALA A 90 1.68 8.12 10.70
CA ALA A 90 2.94 8.19 11.44
C ALA A 90 3.48 9.63 11.60
N ASP A 91 3.04 10.57 10.76
CA ASP A 91 3.37 12.00 10.87
C ASP A 91 2.39 12.78 11.77
N ASN A 92 1.61 12.08 12.60
CA ASN A 92 0.54 12.61 13.45
C ASN A 92 -0.60 13.33 12.69
N LYS A 93 -0.68 13.20 11.37
CA LYS A 93 -1.87 13.67 10.64
C LYS A 93 -3.04 12.72 10.85
N THR A 94 -4.21 13.32 10.94
CA THR A 94 -5.46 12.64 11.25
C THR A 94 -6.43 12.81 10.10
N TYR A 95 -7.02 11.70 9.63
CA TYR A 95 -7.96 11.70 8.51
C TYR A 95 -9.27 11.04 8.93
N ASN A 96 -10.39 11.69 8.62
CA ASN A 96 -11.72 11.10 8.77
C ASN A 96 -12.03 10.25 7.53
N LEU A 97 -12.37 8.99 7.76
CA LEU A 97 -12.67 8.04 6.71
C LEU A 97 -14.14 8.18 6.30
N ALA A 98 -14.39 8.83 5.16
CA ALA A 98 -15.74 9.10 4.66
C ALA A 98 -16.51 7.82 4.29
N HIS A 99 -15.80 6.82 3.75
CA HIS A 99 -16.38 5.56 3.31
C HIS A 99 -15.46 4.41 3.69
N TYR A 100 -16.06 3.32 4.19
CA TYR A 100 -15.38 2.06 4.43
C TYR A 100 -16.36 0.95 4.03
N ASP A 101 -15.83 -0.12 3.46
CA ASP A 101 -16.60 -1.31 3.17
C ASP A 101 -15.77 -2.55 3.53
N THR A 102 -16.47 -3.56 4.01
CA THR A 102 -15.89 -4.89 4.17
C THR A 102 -16.17 -5.67 2.90
N GLN A 103 -15.19 -5.73 1.99
CA GLN A 103 -15.25 -6.62 0.83
C GLN A 103 -15.14 -8.07 1.35
N TYR A 104 -16.30 -8.72 1.57
CA TYR A 104 -16.39 -10.17 1.79
C TYR A 104 -16.29 -10.94 0.48
#